data_AF-A0A7Y6UC05-F1
#
_entry.id   AF-A0A7Y6UC05-F1
#
_cell.length_a   1.000
_cell.length_b   1.000
_cell.length_c   1.000
_cell.angle_alpha   90.00
_cell.angle_beta   90.00
_cell.angle_gamma   90.00
#
_symmetry.space_group_name_H-M   'P 1'
#
loop_
_entity.id
_entity.type
_entity.pdbx_description
1 polymer ?
#
loop_
_entity_poly.entity_id
_entity_poly.type
_entity_poly.pdbx_seq_one_letter_code
_entity_poly.pdbx_strand_id
1 'polypeptide(L)'
;PFVFPAMGSHGGATAEGQREIIESYGVTEEYVGCPILSSMETVEVGKRPDGKPVFVDKNAFEADGIVLCGRIKAHTAFRGPYESGLMKMAVIGMGKQHGAEQVH
;
A
#
# COMPACT_ATOMS: atom_id res chain seq x y z
N PRO A 1 -0.06 -6.46 16.85
CA PRO A 1 0.02 -6.44 15.36
C PRO A 1 -1.17 -5.66 14.81
N PHE A 2 -1.07 -5.14 13.60
CA PHE A 2 -2.16 -4.49 12.89
C PHE A 2 -2.06 -4.79 11.39
N VAL A 3 -3.15 -4.60 10.68
CA VAL A 3 -3.19 -4.63 9.21
C VAL A 3 -3.37 -3.21 8.71
N PHE A 4 -2.81 -2.90 7.54
CA PHE A 4 -3.05 -1.63 6.86
C PHE A 4 -3.25 -1.89 5.35
N PRO A 5 -4.12 -1.12 4.67
CA PRO A 5 -4.31 -1.27 3.25
C PRO A 5 -3.11 -0.68 2.48
N ALA A 6 -2.36 -1.54 1.78
CA ALA A 6 -1.30 -1.16 0.85
C ALA A 6 -1.85 -1.03 -0.58
N MET A 7 -2.77 -0.09 -0.80
CA MET A 7 -3.57 -0.01 -2.02
C MET A 7 -3.23 1.18 -2.93
N GLY A 8 -2.23 2.00 -2.63
CA GLY A 8 -1.89 3.14 -3.48
C GLY A 8 -3.05 4.13 -3.60
N SER A 9 -3.51 4.40 -4.83
CA SER A 9 -4.60 5.35 -5.15
C SER A 9 -6.02 4.75 -5.17
N HIS A 10 -6.20 3.46 -4.88
CA HIS A 10 -7.54 2.86 -4.85
C HIS A 10 -8.40 3.46 -3.72
N GLY A 11 -9.73 3.30 -3.82
CA GLY A 11 -10.67 3.81 -2.82
C GLY A 11 -10.73 5.33 -2.80
N GLY A 12 -10.54 5.98 -3.96
CA GLY A 12 -10.50 7.44 -4.05
C GLY A 12 -9.31 8.08 -3.34
N ALA A 13 -8.28 7.30 -3.01
CA ALA A 13 -7.14 7.74 -2.20
C ALA A 13 -7.56 8.35 -0.84
N THR A 14 -8.58 7.77 -0.20
CA THR A 14 -8.99 8.12 1.17
C THR A 14 -8.87 6.92 2.10
N ALA A 15 -8.73 7.19 3.39
CA ALA A 15 -8.69 6.14 4.40
C ALA A 15 -10.00 5.34 4.42
N GLU A 16 -11.13 6.04 4.33
CA GLU A 16 -12.48 5.49 4.32
C GLU A 16 -12.71 4.63 3.09
N GLY A 17 -12.37 5.12 1.90
CA GLY A 17 -12.61 4.39 0.67
C GLY A 17 -11.74 3.14 0.54
N GLN A 18 -10.51 3.14 1.07
CA GLN A 18 -9.71 1.91 1.16
C GLN A 18 -10.28 0.92 2.17
N ARG A 19 -10.80 1.42 3.30
CA ARG A 19 -11.46 0.60 4.31
C ARG A 19 -12.71 -0.08 3.76
N GLU A 20 -13.56 0.66 3.06
CA GLU A 20 -14.76 0.13 2.40
C GLU A 20 -14.42 -0.99 1.39
N ILE A 21 -13.36 -0.82 0.60
CA ILE A 21 -12.96 -1.84 -0.39
C ILE A 21 -12.54 -3.14 0.30
N ILE A 22 -11.66 -3.10 1.31
CA ILE A 22 -11.20 -4.33 1.96
C ILE A 22 -12.33 -5.01 2.76
N GLU A 23 -13.23 -4.24 3.37
CA GLU A 23 -14.42 -4.79 4.01
C GLU A 23 -15.38 -5.44 3.01
N SER A 24 -15.49 -4.89 1.79
CA SER A 24 -16.26 -5.53 0.70
C SER A 24 -15.67 -6.88 0.26
N TYR A 25 -14.40 -7.14 0.56
CA TYR A 25 -13.75 -8.45 0.36
C TYR A 25 -13.90 -9.39 1.55
N GLY A 26 -14.61 -8.98 2.61
CA GLY A 26 -14.75 -9.73 3.85
C GLY A 26 -13.57 -9.58 4.81
N VAL A 27 -12.66 -8.63 4.57
CA VAL A 27 -11.52 -8.36 5.46
C VAL A 27 -11.95 -7.35 6.51
N THR A 28 -12.41 -7.85 7.65
CA THR A 28 -12.81 -7.06 8.82
C THR A 28 -11.84 -7.28 9.99
N GLU A 29 -11.85 -6.40 10.98
CA GLU A 29 -11.00 -6.56 12.19
C GLU A 29 -11.33 -7.84 12.97
N GLU A 30 -12.61 -8.26 12.98
CA GLU A 30 -13.03 -9.53 13.54
C GLU A 30 -12.41 -10.71 12.77
N TYR A 31 -12.42 -10.66 11.44
CA TYR A 31 -11.85 -11.71 10.59
C TYR A 31 -10.32 -11.82 10.73
N VAL A 32 -9.61 -10.68 10.79
CA VAL A 32 -8.14 -10.68 10.92
C VAL A 32 -7.65 -10.79 12.37
N GLY A 33 -8.53 -10.58 13.36
CA GLY A 33 -8.21 -10.66 14.78
C GLY A 33 -7.36 -9.51 15.31
N CYS A 34 -7.27 -8.39 14.59
CA CYS A 34 -6.50 -7.21 14.99
C CYS A 34 -7.02 -5.93 14.32
N PRO A 35 -6.60 -4.73 14.79
CA PRO A 35 -6.98 -3.47 14.15
C PRO A 35 -6.54 -3.39 12.70
N ILE A 36 -7.36 -2.73 11.88
CA ILE A 36 -7.03 -2.34 10.51
C ILE A 36 -6.87 -0.82 10.49
N LEU A 37 -5.61 -0.36 10.39
CA LEU A 37 -5.24 1.05 10.36
C LEU A 37 -5.24 1.55 8.91
N SER A 38 -6.35 2.16 8.47
CA SER A 38 -6.42 2.84 7.18
C SER A 38 -6.04 4.31 7.33
N SER A 39 -5.01 4.75 6.62
CA SER A 39 -4.54 6.14 6.59
C SER A 39 -3.88 6.43 5.24
N MET A 40 -3.90 7.70 4.86
CA MET A 40 -3.16 8.24 3.71
C MET A 40 -1.85 8.94 4.13
N GLU A 41 -1.57 9.06 5.43
CA GLU A 41 -0.31 9.62 5.90
C GLU A 41 0.88 8.76 5.47
N THR A 42 1.93 9.41 4.98
CA THR A 42 3.18 8.76 4.58
C THR A 42 4.39 9.46 5.16
N VAL A 43 5.52 8.77 5.14
CA VAL A 43 6.85 9.26 5.49
C VAL A 43 7.74 9.14 4.26
N GLU A 44 8.49 10.20 3.92
CA GLU A 44 9.56 10.11 2.91
C GLU A 44 10.74 9.33 3.51
N VAL A 45 11.09 8.19 2.89
CA VAL A 45 12.16 7.31 3.37
C VAL A 45 13.43 7.42 2.53
N GLY A 46 13.40 8.18 1.44
CA GLY A 46 14.56 8.39 0.58
C GLY A 46 14.19 8.94 -0.79
N LYS A 47 15.17 8.97 -1.68
CA LYS A 47 15.03 9.46 -3.05
C LYS A 47 15.59 8.46 -4.05
N ARG A 48 14.93 8.35 -5.20
CA ARG A 48 15.40 7.61 -6.37
C ARG A 48 16.61 8.29 -7.01
N PRO A 49 17.37 7.60 -7.89
CA PRO A 49 18.48 8.20 -8.63
C PRO A 49 18.11 9.43 -9.46
N ASP A 50 16.85 9.55 -9.88
CA ASP A 50 16.30 10.72 -10.60
C ASP A 50 15.75 11.81 -9.67
N GLY A 51 16.01 11.71 -8.36
CA GLY A 51 15.65 12.70 -7.35
C GLY A 51 14.21 12.63 -6.83
N LYS A 52 13.35 11.76 -7.40
CA LYS A 52 11.96 11.59 -6.96
C LYS A 52 11.89 10.95 -5.57
N PRO A 53 11.03 11.45 -4.66
CA PRO A 53 10.90 10.90 -3.31
C PRO A 53 10.26 9.50 -3.32
N VAL A 54 10.61 8.71 -2.30
CA VAL A 54 10.02 7.40 -2.01
C VAL A 54 9.29 7.50 -0.68
N PHE A 55 8.03 7.06 -0.67
CA PHE A 55 7.15 7.17 0.49
C PHE A 55 6.75 5.79 1.01
N VAL A 56 6.50 5.71 2.32
CA VAL A 56 5.94 4.54 2.99
C VAL A 56 4.83 4.99 3.94
N ASP A 57 3.81 4.16 4.13
CA ASP A 57 2.73 4.33 5.12
C ASP A 57 3.33 4.65 6.50
N LYS A 58 2.81 5.68 7.16
CA LYS A 58 3.34 6.15 8.44
C LYS A 58 3.25 5.10 9.56
N ASN A 59 2.13 4.35 9.64
CA ASN A 59 2.00 3.27 10.62
C ASN A 59 3.01 2.15 10.33
N ALA A 60 3.20 1.81 9.06
CA ALA A 60 4.18 0.80 8.65
C ALA A 60 5.62 1.24 8.96
N PHE A 61 5.94 2.53 8.80
CA PHE A 61 7.24 3.10 9.14
C PHE A 61 7.52 3.06 10.66
N GLU A 62 6.50 3.27 11.49
CA GLU A 62 6.60 3.25 12.95
C GLU A 62 6.55 1.83 13.55
N ALA A 63 6.28 0.80 12.74
CA ALA A 63 6.21 -0.59 13.20
C ALA A 63 7.60 -1.23 13.35
N ASP A 64 7.73 -2.19 14.26
CA ASP A 64 8.96 -2.98 14.44
C ASP A 64 9.30 -3.87 13.22
N GLY A 65 8.33 -4.16 12.38
CA GLY A 65 8.50 -4.97 11.18
C GLY A 65 7.27 -4.96 10.26
N ILE A 66 7.53 -5.17 8.97
CA ILE A 66 6.50 -5.15 7.91
C ILE A 66 6.46 -6.52 7.22
N VAL A 67 5.26 -7.09 7.13
CA VAL A 67 5.00 -8.31 6.35
C VAL A 67 4.01 -7.98 5.24
N LEU A 68 4.44 -8.16 3.99
CA LEU A 68 3.58 -7.93 2.82
C LEU A 68 2.81 -9.20 2.46
N CYS A 69 1.49 -9.15 2.60
CA CYS A 69 0.58 -10.24 2.23
C CYS A 69 -0.16 -9.88 0.94
N GLY A 70 0.15 -10.56 -0.16
CA GLY A 70 -0.44 -10.24 -1.46
C GLY A 70 -0.38 -11.37 -2.46
N ARG A 71 -1.12 -11.20 -3.56
CA ARG A 71 -1.17 -12.12 -4.69
C ARG A 71 -0.28 -11.63 -5.83
N ILE A 72 0.44 -12.56 -6.46
CA ILE A 72 1.21 -12.30 -7.69
C ILE A 72 0.39 -12.74 -8.89
N LYS A 73 0.25 -11.84 -9.88
CA LYS A 73 -0.37 -12.09 -11.19
C LYS A 73 0.29 -11.24 -12.28
N ALA A 74 0.10 -11.61 -13.55
CA ALA A 74 0.46 -10.71 -14.65
C ALA A 74 -0.32 -9.38 -14.53
N HIS A 75 0.38 -8.27 -14.75
CA HIS A 75 -0.21 -6.94 -14.79
C HIS A 75 -0.97 -6.77 -16.11
N THR A 76 -2.09 -6.06 -16.11
CA THR A 76 -2.88 -5.88 -17.33
C THR A 76 -2.36 -4.74 -18.21
N ALA A 77 -1.69 -3.74 -17.62
CA ALA A 77 -1.31 -2.51 -18.32
C ALA A 77 0.17 -2.38 -18.71
N PHE A 78 1.07 -3.26 -18.24
CA PHE A 78 2.49 -3.17 -18.58
C PHE A 78 3.20 -4.53 -18.43
N ARG A 79 4.42 -4.62 -18.96
CA ARG A 79 5.33 -5.77 -18.83
C ARG A 79 6.66 -5.30 -18.28
N GLY A 80 7.26 -6.09 -17.41
CA GLY A 80 8.55 -5.76 -16.82
C GLY A 80 9.06 -6.85 -15.89
N PRO A 81 10.29 -6.72 -15.39
CA PRO A 81 10.87 -7.67 -14.44
C PRO A 81 10.06 -7.75 -13.13
N TYR A 82 9.34 -6.67 -12.78
CA TYR A 82 8.41 -6.62 -11.67
C TYR A 82 7.06 -6.11 -12.18
N GLU A 83 6.01 -6.89 -11.97
CA GLU A 83 4.65 -6.57 -12.42
C GLU A 83 3.73 -6.27 -11.23
N SER A 84 2.87 -7.22 -10.83
CA SER A 84 2.14 -7.12 -9.56
C SER A 84 2.91 -7.81 -8.42
N GLY A 85 2.27 -7.95 -7.27
CA GLY A 85 2.84 -8.65 -6.13
C GLY A 85 3.66 -7.75 -5.21
N LEU A 86 4.59 -8.37 -4.49
CA LEU A 86 5.19 -7.79 -3.30
C LEU A 86 5.97 -6.49 -3.59
N MET A 87 6.76 -6.43 -4.66
CA MET A 87 7.53 -5.22 -5.00
C MET A 87 6.62 -4.05 -5.35
N LYS A 88 5.53 -4.30 -6.09
CA LYS A 88 4.54 -3.28 -6.42
C LYS A 88 3.81 -2.81 -5.16
N MET A 89 3.45 -3.73 -4.26
CA MET A 89 2.83 -3.39 -2.98
C MET A 89 3.77 -2.59 -2.09
N ALA A 90 5.05 -2.94 -2.03
CA ALA A 90 6.03 -2.24 -1.18
C ALA A 90 6.24 -0.79 -1.62
N VAL A 91 6.26 -0.53 -2.93
CA VAL A 91 6.56 0.81 -3.46
C VAL A 91 5.29 1.63 -3.70
N ILE A 92 4.33 1.10 -4.45
CA ILE A 92 3.12 1.84 -4.83
C ILE A 92 2.03 1.67 -3.76
N GLY A 93 1.86 0.44 -3.26
CA GLY A 93 0.83 0.13 -2.27
C GLY A 93 1.04 0.88 -0.96
N MET A 94 2.21 0.70 -0.33
CA MET A 94 2.58 1.39 0.91
C MET A 94 2.86 2.87 0.67
N GLY A 95 3.26 3.27 -0.53
CA GLY A 95 3.47 4.69 -0.87
C GLY A 95 2.17 5.51 -0.91
N LYS A 96 0.99 4.88 -0.79
CA LYS A 96 -0.33 5.53 -0.81
C LYS A 96 -0.52 6.38 -2.07
N GLN A 97 -1.31 7.44 -1.99
CA GLN A 97 -1.52 8.37 -3.09
C GLN A 97 -0.19 8.95 -3.60
N HIS A 98 0.68 9.41 -2.71
CA HIS A 98 1.96 10.02 -3.07
C HIS A 98 2.86 9.10 -3.89
N GLY A 99 2.98 7.83 -3.50
CA GLY A 99 3.75 6.83 -4.25
C GLY A 99 3.11 6.47 -5.59
N ALA A 100 1.77 6.44 -5.65
CA ALA A 100 1.04 6.17 -6.87
C ALA A 100 1.18 7.31 -7.91
N GLU A 101 1.11 8.57 -7.49
CA GLU A 101 1.27 9.75 -8.38
C GLU A 101 2.66 9.86 -9.02
N GLN A 102 3.69 9.25 -8.42
CA GLN A 102 5.06 9.32 -8.95
C GLN A 102 5.30 8.40 -10.16
N VAL A 103 4.39 7.44 -10.39
CA VAL A 103 4.55 6.32 -11.34
C VAL A 103 3.39 6.17 -12.33
N HIS A 104 2.22 6.73 -12.03
CA HIS A 104 1.10 6.87 -12.97
C HIS A 104 1.35 8.03 -13.94
#